data_AF-A0A2P7NRK9-F1
#
_entry.id   AF-A0A2P7NRK9-F1
#
_cell.length_a   1.000
_cell.length_b   1.000
_cell.length_c   1.000
_cell.angle_alpha   90.00
_cell.angle_beta   90.00
_cell.angle_gamma   90.00
#
_symmetry.space_group_name_H-M   'P 1'
#
loop_
_entity.id
_entity.type
_entity.pdbx_description
1 polymer ?
#
loop_
_entity_poly.entity_id
_entity_poly.type
_entity_poly.pdbx_seq_one_letter_code
_entity_poly.pdbx_strand_id
1 'polypeptide(L)' 'MPSRRTYLNWLIDFTENYEINSVILFGTLKTQPSGLPSTITLCWIENGVISTERLMVFK' A
#
# COMPACT_ATOMS: atom_id res chain seq x y z
N MET A 1 8.44 10.09 17.05
CA MET A 1 8.45 9.14 15.91
C MET A 1 7.77 9.79 14.72
N PRO A 2 8.28 9.59 13.49
CA PRO A 2 7.62 10.06 12.27
C PRO A 2 6.20 9.52 12.15
N SER A 3 5.35 10.23 11.39
CA SER A 3 3.99 9.77 11.12
C SER A 3 3.97 8.60 10.14
N ARG A 4 2.88 7.81 10.12
CA ARG A 4 2.69 6.75 9.10
C ARG A 4 2.80 7.30 7.67
N ARG A 5 2.28 8.50 7.43
CA ARG A 5 2.36 9.18 6.14
C ARG A 5 3.81 9.52 5.77
N THR A 6 4.61 9.94 6.75
CA THR A 6 6.03 10.23 6.55
C THR A 6 6.78 8.99 6.07
N TYR A 7 6.54 7.83 6.68
CA TYR A 7 7.15 6.57 6.23
C TYR A 7 6.68 6.12 4.86
N LEU A 8 5.39 6.27 4.54
CA LEU A 8 4.87 5.93 3.22
C LEU A 8 5.48 6.80 2.13
N ASN A 9 5.59 8.12 2.35
CA ASN A 9 6.24 9.03 1.42
C ASN A 9 7.71 8.64 1.21
N TRP A 10 8.43 8.31 2.29
CA TRP A 10 9.82 7.88 2.20
C TRP A 10 10.01 6.62 1.34
N LEU A 11 9.08 5.66 1.42
CA LEU A 11 9.10 4.47 0.55
C LEU A 11 8.80 4.81 -0.92
N ILE A 12 7.92 5.78 -1.16
CA ILE A 12 7.62 6.27 -2.51
C ILE A 12 8.85 6.96 -3.11
N ASP A 13 9.54 7.79 -2.35
CA ASP A 13 10.75 8.49 -2.81
C ASP A 13 11.81 7.48 -3.31
N PHE A 14 12.00 6.36 -2.62
CA PHE A 14 12.91 5.30 -3.09
C PHE A 14 12.49 4.66 -4.41
N THR A 15 11.19 4.46 -4.63
CA THR A 15 10.69 3.93 -5.89
C THR A 15 10.85 4.94 -7.03
N GLU A 16 10.63 6.23 -6.77
CA GLU A 16 10.77 7.30 -7.77
C GLU A 16 12.23 7.57 -8.15
N ASN A 17 13.15 7.37 -7.19
CA ASN A 17 14.59 7.47 -7.41
C ASN A 17 15.23 6.21 -8.01
N TYR A 18 14.43 5.18 -8.34
CA TYR A 18 14.92 3.89 -8.85
C TYR A 18 15.87 3.15 -7.88
N GLU A 19 15.82 3.47 -6.59
CA GLU A 19 16.64 2.81 -5.57
C GLU A 19 16.07 1.42 -5.22
N ILE A 20 14.76 1.25 -5.36
CA ILE A 20 14.06 -0.04 -5.20
C ILE A 20 13.02 -0.22 -6.31
N ASN A 21 12.83 -1.47 -6.72
CA ASN A 21 11.83 -1.81 -7.75
C ASN A 21 10.41 -1.95 -7.17
N SER A 22 10.27 -2.46 -5.95
CA SER A 22 8.95 -2.74 -5.35
C SER A 22 9.03 -2.84 -3.83
N VAL A 23 7.92 -2.53 -3.15
CA VAL A 23 7.77 -2.68 -1.69
C VAL A 23 6.46 -3.41 -1.41
N ILE A 24 6.49 -4.34 -0.44
CA ILE A 24 5.27 -4.94 0.11
C ILE A 24 5.16 -4.55 1.58
N LEU A 25 4.06 -3.90 1.94
CA LEU A 25 3.75 -3.50 3.31
C LEU A 25 2.60 -4.36 3.83
N PHE A 26 2.81 -5.04 4.95
CA PHE A 26 1.78 -5.85 5.61
C PHE A 26 1.40 -5.25 6.96
N GLY A 27 0.11 -5.34 7.30
CA GLY A 27 -0.38 -4.94 8.61
C GLY A 27 -1.78 -5.47 8.85
N THR A 28 -2.13 -5.66 10.12
CA THR A 28 -3.49 -5.98 10.55
C THR A 28 -4.24 -4.68 10.79
N LEU A 29 -5.20 -4.39 9.92
CA LEU A 29 -6.00 -3.16 9.98
C LEU A 29 -7.46 -3.52 10.25
N LYS A 30 -8.14 -2.68 11.05
CA LYS A 30 -9.58 -2.83 11.28
C LYS A 30 -10.41 -2.45 10.06
N THR A 31 -9.87 -1.55 9.23
CA THR A 31 -10.54 -1.00 8.05
C THR A 31 -9.50 -0.60 7.00
N GLN A 32 -9.96 -0.33 5.78
CA GLN A 32 -9.10 0.18 4.72
C GLN A 32 -8.63 1.60 5.06
N PRO A 33 -7.32 1.90 4.99
CA PRO A 33 -6.80 3.23 5.22
C PRO A 33 -7.28 4.19 4.14
N SER A 34 -7.78 5.35 4.57
CA SER A 34 -8.20 6.46 3.69
C SER A 34 -7.00 7.31 3.28
N GLY A 35 -7.03 7.84 2.06
CA GLY A 35 -6.02 8.81 1.58
C GLY A 35 -4.67 8.20 1.22
N LEU A 36 -4.65 6.92 0.84
CA LEU A 36 -3.48 6.33 0.19
C LEU A 36 -3.26 6.97 -1.20
N PRO A 37 -2.01 7.23 -1.59
CA PRO A 37 -1.67 7.59 -2.96
C PRO A 37 -2.17 6.54 -3.96
N SER A 38 -2.57 6.96 -5.16
CA SER A 38 -3.04 6.07 -6.23
C SER A 38 -1.98 5.09 -6.73
N THR A 39 -0.70 5.37 -6.46
CA THR A 39 0.43 4.49 -6.76
C THR A 39 0.48 3.26 -5.85
N ILE A 40 -0.24 3.25 -4.73
CA ILE A 40 -0.27 2.12 -3.80
C ILE A 40 -1.48 1.23 -4.09
N THR A 41 -1.22 -0.01 -4.48
CA THR A 41 -2.25 -1.04 -4.56
C THR A 41 -2.48 -1.65 -3.18
N LEU A 42 -3.74 -1.67 -2.73
CA LEU A 42 -4.14 -2.28 -1.47
C LEU A 42 -4.91 -3.59 -1.71
N CYS A 43 -4.54 -4.64 -0.97
CA CYS A 43 -5.21 -5.92 -0.99
C CYS A 43 -5.49 -6.43 0.44
N TRP A 44 -6.61 -7.13 0.62
CA TRP A 44 -6.89 -7.89 1.84
C TRP A 44 -6.48 -9.35 1.65
N ILE A 45 -5.87 -9.93 2.67
CA ILE A 45 -5.52 -11.34 2.71
C ILE A 45 -6.47 -12.04 3.66
N GLU A 46 -7.23 -12.99 3.13
CA GLU A 46 -8.18 -13.81 3.88
C GLU A 46 -7.85 -15.29 3.63
N ASN A 47 -7.67 -16.06 4.70
CA ASN A 47 -7.29 -17.48 4.62
C ASN A 47 -6.05 -17.76 3.74
N GLY A 48 -5.08 -16.85 3.74
CA GLY A 48 -3.85 -16.97 2.95
C GLY A 48 -3.98 -16.63 1.47
N VAL A 49 -5.14 -16.11 1.04
CA VAL A 49 -5.40 -15.74 -0.36
C VAL A 49 -5.69 -14.25 -0.45
N ILE A 50 -5.18 -13.60 -1.50
CA ILE A 50 -5.55 -12.22 -1.83
C ILE A 50 -6.99 -12.23 -2.32
N SER A 51 -7.89 -11.61 -1.55
CA SER A 51 -9.29 -11.45 -1.96
C SER A 51 -9.33 -10.52 -3.17
N THR A 52 -9.45 -11.10 -4.37
CA THR A 52 -9.35 -10.40 -5.66
C THR A 52 -10.59 -9.52 -5.93
N GLU A 53 -11.65 -9.68 -5.14
CA GLU A 53 -12.97 -9.07 -5.36
C GLU A 53 -13.00 -7.54 -5.14
N ARG A 54 -11.92 -6.93 -4.67
CA ARG A 54 -11.85 -5.49 -4.41
C ARG A 54 -10.83 -4.73 -5.26
N LEU A 55 -10.31 -5.34 -6.32
CA LEU A 55 -9.55 -4.65 -7.37
C LEU A 55 -10.52 -3.95 -8.34
N MET A 56 -11.33 -3.02 -7.84
CA MET A 56 -12.09 -2.14 -8.73
C MET A 56 -11.13 -1.09 -9.29
N VAL A 57 -10.83 -1.26 -10.57
CA VAL A 57 -10.18 -0.29 -11.45
C VAL A 57 -10.95 1.03 -11.40
N PHE A 58 -10.31 2.10 -10.96
CA PHE A 58 -10.83 3.45 -11.17
C PHE A 58 -10.77 3.74 -12.68
N LYS A 59 -11.94 3.87 -13.32
CA LYS A 59 -12.10 4.48 -14.65
C LYS A 59 -12.07 6.00 -14.53
#